data_AF-A0A968G0A2-F1
#
_entry.id   AF-A0A968G0A2-F1
#
_cell.length_a   1.000
_cell.length_b   1.000
_cell.length_c   1.000
_cell.angle_alpha   90.00
_cell.angle_beta   90.00
_cell.angle_gamma   90.00
#
_symmetry.space_group_name_H-M   'P 1'
#
loop_
_entity.id
_entity.type
_entity.pdbx_description
1 polymer ?
#
loop_
_entity_poly.entity_id
_entity_poly.type
_entity_poly.pdbx_seq_one_letter_code
_entity_poly.pdbx_strand_id
1 'polypeptide(L)' 'SGWNDQEEVVGFYENAMINKGWKLINSMEHDGKIMNYEKNGWDCTLIITAGWFKTYVEIQIGPK' A
#
# COMPACT_ATOMS: atom_id res chain seq x y z
N SER A 1 -11.45 -13.42 -10.79
CA SER A 1 -10.06 -13.24 -11.25
C SER A 1 -9.43 -12.00 -10.64
N GLY A 2 -10.01 -10.81 -10.72
CA GLY A 2 -9.35 -9.58 -10.24
C GLY A 2 -9.12 -9.41 -8.72
N TRP A 3 -9.80 -10.16 -7.85
CA TRP A 3 -9.60 -10.06 -6.39
C TRP A 3 -8.30 -10.73 -5.92
N ASN A 4 -7.90 -11.86 -6.53
CA ASN A 4 -6.60 -12.49 -6.26
C ASN A 4 -5.44 -11.57 -6.67
N ASP A 5 -5.60 -10.83 -7.78
CA ASP A 5 -4.58 -9.90 -8.27
C ASP A 5 -4.39 -8.72 -7.30
N GLN A 6 -5.44 -8.29 -6.59
CA GLN A 6 -5.34 -7.21 -5.60
C GLN A 6 -4.60 -7.69 -4.34
N GLU A 7 -4.95 -8.86 -3.80
CA GLU A 7 -4.30 -9.41 -2.59
C GLU A 7 -2.81 -9.69 -2.81
N GLU A 8 -2.42 -10.21 -3.98
CA GLU A 8 -1.01 -10.38 -4.33
C GLU A 8 -0.26 -9.04 -4.38
N VAL A 9 -0.87 -8.01 -4.98
CA VAL A 9 -0.26 -6.67 -5.04
C VAL A 9 -0.12 -6.06 -3.64
N VAL A 10 -1.12 -6.22 -2.77
CA VAL A 10 -1.05 -5.80 -1.36
C VAL A 10 0.12 -6.50 -0.66
N GLY A 11 0.19 -7.82 -0.73
CA GLY A 11 1.26 -8.60 -0.09
C GLY A 11 2.65 -8.27 -0.64
N PHE A 12 2.78 -8.01 -1.94
CA PHE A 12 4.03 -7.54 -2.53
C PHE A 12 4.51 -6.23 -1.90
N TYR A 13 3.63 -5.22 -1.84
CA TYR A 13 4.01 -3.92 -1.31
C TYR A 13 4.23 -3.92 0.20
N GLU A 14 3.44 -4.67 0.98
CA GLU A 14 3.68 -4.83 2.42
C GLU A 14 5.10 -5.35 2.69
N ASN A 15 5.48 -6.45 2.02
CA ASN A 15 6.79 -7.04 2.16
C ASN A 15 7.90 -6.10 1.66
N ALA A 16 7.71 -5.46 0.50
CA ALA A 16 8.69 -4.53 -0.07
C ALA A 16 8.94 -3.31 0.83
N MET A 17 7.89 -2.76 1.43
CA MET A 17 7.99 -1.61 2.34
C MET A 17 8.72 -2.00 3.63
N ILE A 18 8.32 -3.10 4.27
CA ILE A 18 8.97 -3.62 5.48
C ILE A 18 10.44 -3.93 5.24
N ASN A 19 10.78 -4.62 4.15
CA ASN A 19 12.16 -4.95 3.79
C ASN A 19 13.02 -3.70 3.52
N LYS A 20 12.39 -2.59 3.12
CA LYS A 20 13.05 -1.29 2.94
C LYS A 20 13.08 -0.45 4.24
N GLY A 21 12.66 -1.00 5.37
CA GLY A 21 12.69 -0.34 6.68
C GLY A 21 11.57 0.67 6.91
N TRP A 22 10.49 0.59 6.13
CA TRP A 22 9.25 1.30 6.44
C TRP A 22 8.46 0.54 7.48
N LYS A 23 7.90 1.24 8.45
CA LYS A 23 7.07 0.66 9.51
C LYS A 23 5.60 0.93 9.20
N LEU A 24 4.79 -0.12 9.12
CA LEU A 24 3.34 0.02 8.97
C LEU A 24 2.75 0.63 10.25
N ILE A 25 2.00 1.72 10.09
CA ILE A 25 1.37 2.47 11.17
C ILE A 25 -0.11 2.12 11.28
N ASN A 26 -0.78 2.05 10.14
CA ASN A 26 -2.14 1.52 10.07
C ASN A 26 -2.42 0.97 8.67
N SER A 27 -3.49 0.19 8.57
CA SER A 27 -4.10 -0.17 7.30
C SER A 27 -5.63 -0.09 7.41
N MET A 28 -6.27 0.23 6.30
CA MET A 28 -7.72 0.39 6.19
C MET A 28 -8.22 -0.25 4.91
N GLU A 29 -9.44 -0.78 4.92
CA GLU A 29 -10.12 -1.28 3.73
C GLU A 29 -11.19 -0.28 3.30
N HIS A 30 -11.08 0.21 2.07
CA HIS A 30 -12.01 1.15 1.46
C HIS A 30 -11.88 1.11 -0.06
N ASP A 31 -12.83 0.47 -0.75
CA ASP A 31 -12.79 0.20 -2.21
C ASP A 31 -11.41 -0.27 -2.72
N GLY A 32 -10.68 -0.99 -1.86
CA GLY A 32 -9.22 -1.14 -1.96
C GLY A 32 -8.56 -1.33 -0.58
N LYS A 33 -7.23 -1.18 -0.54
CA LYS A 33 -6.40 -1.22 0.66
C LYS A 33 -5.60 0.08 0.76
N ILE A 34 -5.72 0.76 1.89
CA ILE A 34 -4.89 1.92 2.25
C ILE A 34 -3.91 1.46 3.32
N MET A 35 -2.63 1.74 3.16
CA MET A 35 -1.57 1.37 4.10
C MET A 35 -0.66 2.56 4.34
N ASN A 36 -0.60 2.98 5.61
CA ASN A 36 0.20 4.13 6.02
C ASN A 36 1.48 3.65 6.69
N TYR A 37 2.62 4.13 6.22
CA TYR A 37 3.94 3.79 6.70
C TYR A 37 4.70 5.02 7.16
N GLU A 38 5.64 4.81 8.10
CA GLU A 38 6.62 5.82 8.50
C GLU A 38 8.05 5.30 8.35
N LYS A 39 8.99 6.20 8.07
CA LYS A 39 10.43 5.94 8.10
C LYS A 39 11.21 7.23 8.32
N ASN A 40 11.98 7.32 9.41
CA ASN A 40 12.94 8.40 9.65
C ASN A 40 12.38 9.83 9.42
N GLY A 41 11.17 10.13 9.93
CA GLY A 41 10.53 11.44 9.75
C GLY A 41 9.85 11.65 8.40
N TRP A 42 9.69 10.59 7.61
CA TRP A 42 8.86 10.58 6.40
C TRP A 42 7.62 9.74 6.64
N ASP A 43 6.51 10.19 6.08
CA ASP A 43 5.27 9.43 5.99
C ASP A 43 5.03 9.00 4.53
N CYS A 44 4.45 7.82 4.37
CA CYS A 44 4.08 7.24 3.08
C CYS A 44 2.69 6.63 3.16
N THR A 45 1.79 7.04 2.28
CA THR A 45 0.48 6.42 2.10
C THR A 45 0.47 5.65 0.79
N LEU A 46 0.22 4.34 0.89
CA LEU A 46 0.00 3.47 -0.25
C LEU A 46 -1.49 3.18 -0.39
N ILE A 47 -2.06 3.42 -1.57
CA ILE A 47 -3.47 3.15 -1.87
C ILE A 47 -3.51 2.16 -3.03
N ILE A 48 -4.11 1.00 -2.81
CA ILE A 48 -4.26 -0.07 -3.78
C ILE A 48 -5.75 -0.28 -4.04
N THR A 49 -6.22 0.02 -5.23
CA THR A 49 -7.65 -0.04 -5.60
C THR A 49 -7.84 -1.04 -6.74
N ALA A 50 -8.80 -1.96 -6.62
CA ALA A 50 -9.18 -2.81 -7.74
C ALA A 50 -10.05 -2.04 -8.75
N GLY A 51 -9.59 -2.01 -10.00
CA GLY A 51 -10.41 -1.68 -11.16
C GLY A 51 -10.88 -2.94 -11.88
N TRP A 52 -11.76 -2.76 -12.87
CA TRP A 52 -12.43 -3.89 -13.52
C TRP A 52 -11.51 -4.84 -14.30
N PHE A 53 -10.34 -4.37 -14.73
CA PHE A 53 -9.33 -5.15 -15.45
C PHE A 53 -7.90 -4.90 -14.99
N LYS A 54 -7.70 -4.10 -13.95
CA LYS A 54 -6.38 -3.69 -13.47
C LYS A 54 -6.43 -3.25 -12.02
N THR A 55 -5.32 -3.44 -11.32
CA THR A 55 -5.09 -2.87 -10.00
C THR A 55 -4.40 -1.52 -10.16
N TYR A 56 -4.91 -0.49 -9.49
CA TYR A 56 -4.28 0.81 -9.42
C TYR A 56 -3.48 0.90 -8.12
N VAL A 57 -2.26 1.44 -8.23
CA VAL A 57 -1.39 1.68 -7.08
C VAL A 57 -1.01 3.14 -7.08
N GLU A 58 -1.33 3.82 -6.00
CA GLU A 58 -0.95 5.20 -5.73
C GLU A 58 -0.03 5.25 -4.52
N ILE A 59 1.06 6.00 -4.66
CA ILE A 59 2.09 6.18 -3.62
C ILE A 59 2.20 7.67 -3.36
N GLN A 60 1.85 8.09 -2.14
CA GLN A 60 2.05 9.45 -1.66
C GLN A 60 3.15 9.43 -0.60
N ILE A 61 4.23 10.18 -0.80
CA ILE A 61 5.36 10.24 0.13
C ILE A 61 5.67 11.69 0.43
N GLY A 62 5.85 12.02 1.70
CA GLY A 62 6.23 13.36 2.14
C GLY A 62 6.96 13.37 3.48
N PRO A 63 7.66 14.47 3.79
CA PRO A 63 8.18 14.69 5.13
C PRO A 63 7.02 14.86 6.11
N LYS A 64 7.26 14.44 7.35
CA LYS A 64 6.36 14.63 8.48
C LYS A 64 6.47 16.03 9.06
#